data_AF-A0A2D5ETX0-F1
#
_entry.id   AF-A0A2D5ETX0-F1
#
_cell.length_a   1.000
_cell.length_b   1.000
_cell.length_c   1.000
_cell.angle_alpha   90.00
_cell.angle_beta   90.00
_cell.angle_gamma   90.00
#
_symmetry.space_group_name_H-M   'P 1'
#
loop_
_entity.id
_entity.type
_entity.pdbx_description
1 polymer ?
#
loop_
_entity_poly.entity_id
_entity_poly.type
_entity_poly.pdbx_seq_one_letter_code
_entity_poly.pdbx_strand_id
1 'polypeptide(L)'
;MSPPDLLVVSIAIGIVVSFLFSEVYGLAAGGVVVPGYVALYLNQPWALALTLGVALATFAFTKIVSSFVIIYGRRRTSLTILVGFALGAWLARVDFLPGLFDADEGDVTVIGYIIPGLIAIWFDRQGIAPTTASLAIAAAVVRLVLLLVVGPLALQGAP
;
A
#
# COMPACT_ATOMS: atom_id res chain seq x y z
N MET A 1 10.15 -10.15 -19.20
CA MET A 1 10.42 -10.29 -17.75
C MET A 1 9.32 -11.11 -17.16
N SER A 2 9.65 -12.06 -16.30
CA SER A 2 8.61 -12.80 -15.59
C SER A 2 7.92 -11.87 -14.58
N PRO A 3 6.64 -12.07 -14.24
CA PRO A 3 5.93 -11.26 -13.25
C PRO A 3 6.71 -11.01 -11.93
N PRO A 4 7.46 -11.98 -11.37
CA PRO A 4 8.25 -11.73 -10.15
C PRO A 4 9.42 -10.76 -10.37
N ASP A 5 9.99 -10.66 -11.57
CA ASP A 5 11.11 -9.75 -11.84
C ASP A 5 10.65 -8.28 -11.77
N LEU A 6 9.43 -7.99 -12.24
CA LEU A 6 8.84 -6.65 -12.21
C LEU A 6 8.57 -6.18 -10.78
N LEU A 7 8.12 -7.08 -9.90
CA LEU A 7 7.91 -6.78 -8.48
C LEU A 7 9.22 -6.36 -7.82
N VAL A 8 10.30 -7.10 -8.03
CA VAL A 8 11.61 -6.80 -7.42
C VAL A 8 12.13 -5.45 -7.92
N VAL A 9 12.08 -5.19 -9.23
CA VAL A 9 12.53 -3.92 -9.82
C VAL A 9 11.68 -2.75 -9.28
N SER A 10 10.37 -2.91 -9.19
CA SER A 10 9.47 -1.90 -8.67
C SER A 10 9.73 -1.58 -7.20
N ILE A 11 9.97 -2.61 -6.38
CA ILE A 11 10.34 -2.42 -4.96
C ILE A 11 11.68 -1.70 -4.86
N ALA A 12 12.68 -2.10 -5.63
CA ALA A 12 14.00 -1.46 -5.60
C ALA A 12 13.91 0.04 -5.94
N ILE A 13 13.19 0.39 -7.01
CA ILE A 13 12.96 1.79 -7.40
C ILE A 13 12.11 2.51 -6.35
N GLY A 14 11.07 1.86 -5.83
CA GLY A 14 10.20 2.38 -4.79
C GLY A 14 10.93 2.74 -3.50
N ILE A 15 11.89 1.91 -3.08
CA ILE A 15 12.75 2.17 -1.92
C ILE A 15 13.58 3.44 -2.15
N VAL A 16 14.23 3.56 -3.32
CA VAL A 16 15.05 4.72 -3.66
C VAL A 16 14.19 5.99 -3.70
N VAL A 17 13.04 5.96 -4.37
CA VAL A 17 12.13 7.10 -4.47
C VAL A 17 11.57 7.49 -3.09
N SER A 18 11.14 6.52 -2.29
CA SER A 18 10.59 6.77 -0.94
C SER A 18 11.64 7.38 -0.01
N PHE A 19 12.89 6.90 -0.10
CA PHE A 19 14.02 7.49 0.62
C PHE A 19 14.26 8.95 0.21
N LEU A 20 14.35 9.23 -1.10
CA LEU A 20 14.53 10.60 -1.59
C LEU A 20 13.36 11.50 -1.20
N PHE A 21 12.12 11.00 -1.23
CA PHE A 21 10.94 11.74 -0.78
C PHE A 21 11.03 12.11 0.69
N SER A 22 11.48 11.16 1.53
CA SER A 22 11.65 11.41 2.96
C SER A 22 12.74 12.44 3.25
N GLU A 23 13.81 12.49 2.46
CA GLU A 23 14.88 13.46 2.63
C GLU A 23 14.49 14.85 2.14
N VAL A 24 13.85 14.94 0.96
CA VAL A 24 13.51 16.23 0.32
C VAL A 24 12.31 16.90 0.99
N TYR A 25 11.27 16.13 1.33
CA TYR A 25 10.02 16.67 1.84
C TYR A 25 9.81 16.44 3.33
N GLY A 26 10.62 15.61 3.98
CA GLY A 26 10.39 15.20 5.38
C GLY A 26 9.14 14.35 5.59
N LEU A 27 8.53 13.85 4.50
CA LEU A 27 7.28 13.09 4.52
C LEU A 27 7.54 11.65 4.10
N ALA A 28 6.89 10.71 4.78
CA ALA A 28 6.98 9.30 4.41
C ALA A 28 5.78 8.87 3.56
N ALA A 29 6.07 8.25 2.43
CA ALA A 29 5.07 7.80 1.47
C ALA A 29 4.42 6.47 1.89
N GLY A 30 3.85 6.40 3.10
CA GLY A 30 3.16 5.21 3.62
C GLY A 30 4.07 4.01 3.93
N GLY A 31 5.39 4.16 3.78
CA GLY A 31 6.42 3.15 4.07
C GLY A 31 7.51 3.14 3.00
N VAL A 32 8.68 2.57 3.32
CA VAL A 32 9.82 2.57 2.40
C VAL A 32 9.51 1.73 1.15
N VAL A 33 8.82 0.61 1.32
CA VAL A 33 8.52 -0.36 0.24
C VAL A 33 7.19 -0.06 -0.48
N VAL A 34 6.29 0.66 0.18
CA VAL A 34 4.88 0.80 -0.26
C VAL A 34 4.70 1.50 -1.62
N PRO A 35 5.41 2.60 -1.94
CA PRO A 35 5.27 3.25 -3.25
C PRO A 35 5.60 2.34 -4.43
N GLY A 36 6.55 1.41 -4.25
CA GLY A 36 6.93 0.42 -5.26
C GLY A 36 5.80 -0.56 -5.57
N TYR A 37 5.10 -1.05 -4.54
CA TYR A 37 3.94 -1.90 -4.77
C TYR A 37 2.78 -1.12 -5.38
N VAL A 38 2.45 0.04 -4.81
CA VAL A 38 1.32 0.85 -5.29
C VAL A 38 1.51 1.27 -6.75
N ALA A 39 2.74 1.56 -7.18
CA ALA A 39 3.05 1.91 -8.57
C ALA A 39 2.63 0.85 -9.59
N LEU A 40 2.67 -0.44 -9.23
CA LEU A 40 2.26 -1.51 -10.13
C LEU A 40 0.75 -1.54 -10.33
N TYR A 41 0.00 -1.29 -9.26
CA TYR A 41 -1.46 -1.32 -9.21
C TYR A 41 -2.12 0.05 -9.45
N LEU A 42 -1.39 1.08 -9.87
CA LEU A 42 -1.98 2.39 -10.20
C LEU A 42 -3.02 2.34 -11.33
N ASN A 43 -2.96 1.31 -12.18
CA ASN A 43 -3.96 1.07 -13.22
C ASN A 43 -5.28 0.48 -12.67
N GLN A 44 -5.27 -0.05 -11.45
CA GLN A 44 -6.41 -0.70 -10.79
C GLN A 44 -6.89 0.17 -9.62
N PRO A 45 -7.71 1.21 -9.87
CA PRO A 45 -8.12 2.16 -8.82
C PRO A 45 -8.89 1.50 -7.69
N TRP A 46 -9.59 0.39 -7.98
CA TRP A 46 -10.33 -0.37 -6.99
C TRP A 46 -9.42 -1.07 -5.97
N ALA A 47 -8.34 -1.73 -6.43
CA ALA A 47 -7.36 -2.36 -5.53
C ALA A 47 -6.69 -1.33 -4.60
N LEU A 48 -6.39 -0.14 -5.13
CA LEU A 48 -5.87 0.97 -4.33
C LEU A 48 -6.88 1.48 -3.31
N ALA A 49 -8.14 1.67 -3.72
CA ALA A 49 -9.22 2.10 -2.84
C ALA A 49 -9.47 1.10 -1.71
N LEU A 50 -9.50 -0.19 -2.00
CA LEU A 50 -9.63 -1.24 -0.99
C LEU A 50 -8.44 -1.24 -0.03
N THR A 51 -7.21 -1.14 -0.54
CA THR A 51 -6.00 -1.13 0.30
C THR A 51 -5.99 0.09 1.24
N LEU A 52 -6.35 1.27 0.74
CA LEU A 52 -6.50 2.47 1.56
C LEU A 52 -7.66 2.35 2.55
N GLY A 53 -8.77 1.72 2.16
CA GLY A 53 -9.90 1.41 3.05
C GLY A 53 -9.48 0.51 4.21
N VAL A 54 -8.74 -0.56 3.94
CA VAL A 54 -8.19 -1.46 4.96
C VAL A 54 -7.17 -0.73 5.85
N ALA A 55 -6.33 0.13 5.27
CA ALA A 55 -5.38 0.94 6.04
C ALA A 55 -6.11 1.91 7.00
N LEU A 56 -7.20 2.53 6.55
CA LEU A 56 -8.06 3.38 7.38
C LEU A 56 -8.74 2.58 8.49
N ALA A 57 -9.30 1.42 8.17
CA ALA A 57 -9.91 0.53 9.17
C ALA A 57 -8.89 0.07 10.22
N THR A 58 -7.69 -0.30 9.77
CA THR A 58 -6.56 -0.68 10.64
C THR A 58 -6.15 0.47 11.55
N PHE A 59 -6.02 1.67 11.01
CA PHE A 59 -5.71 2.87 11.76
C PHE A 59 -6.79 3.17 12.81
N ALA A 60 -8.07 3.15 12.43
CA ALA A 60 -9.18 3.38 13.35
C ALA A 60 -9.21 2.33 14.48
N PHE A 61 -9.11 1.04 14.14
CA PHE A 61 -9.11 -0.05 15.11
C PHE A 61 -7.94 0.08 16.09
N THR A 62 -6.73 0.29 15.59
CA THR A 62 -5.54 0.38 16.44
C THR A 62 -5.57 1.63 17.31
N LYS A 63 -6.15 2.74 16.83
CA LYS A 63 -6.36 3.96 17.62
C LYS A 63 -7.37 3.74 18.75
N ILE A 64 -8.48 3.07 18.48
CA ILE A 64 -9.49 2.71 19.49
C ILE A 64 -8.86 1.81 20.56
N VAL A 65 -8.18 0.73 20.16
CA VAL A 65 -7.51 -0.19 21.10
C VAL A 65 -6.45 0.51 21.94
N SER A 66 -5.65 1.40 21.32
CA SER A 66 -4.63 2.19 22.03
C SER A 66 -5.23 3.18 23.04
N SER A 67 -6.52 3.50 22.93
CA SER A 67 -7.23 4.35 23.90
C SER A 67 -7.69 3.57 25.14
N PHE A 68 -7.96 2.27 25.00
CA PHE A 68 -8.39 1.41 26.11
C PHE A 68 -7.21 0.75 26.83
N VAL A 69 -6.15 0.44 26.08
CA VAL A 69 -4.95 -0.23 26.59
C VAL A 69 -3.75 0.67 26.37
N ILE A 70 -2.92 0.81 27.39
CA ILE A 70 -1.64 1.53 27.33
C ILE A 70 -0.67 0.74 26.41
N ILE A 71 -0.72 1.02 25.12
CA ILE A 71 0.12 0.42 24.08
C ILE A 71 0.96 1.52 23.44
N TYR A 72 2.17 1.73 23.94
CA TYR A 72 3.10 2.73 23.42
C TYR A 72 4.31 2.11 22.73
N GLY A 73 4.94 2.89 21.85
CA GLY A 73 6.20 2.55 21.20
C GLY A 73 6.11 1.34 20.26
N ARG A 74 7.10 0.43 20.37
CA ARG A 74 7.29 -0.70 19.44
C ARG A 74 6.12 -1.69 19.41
N ARG A 75 5.43 -1.88 20.54
CA ARG A 75 4.26 -2.77 20.65
C ARG A 75 3.09 -2.28 19.80
N ARG A 76 2.92 -0.97 19.71
CA ARG A 76 1.88 -0.33 18.90
C ARG A 76 2.11 -0.61 17.42
N THR A 77 3.34 -0.41 16.95
CA THR A 77 3.73 -0.66 15.56
C THR A 77 3.49 -2.11 15.14
N SER A 78 3.90 -3.09 15.96
CA SER A 78 3.68 -4.51 15.64
C SER A 78 2.19 -4.86 15.58
N LEU A 79 1.37 -4.29 16.48
CA LEU A 79 -0.08 -4.49 16.45
C LEU A 79 -0.71 -3.87 15.22
N THR A 80 -0.29 -2.67 14.81
CA THR A 80 -0.80 -2.05 13.58
C THR A 80 -0.51 -2.89 12.34
N ILE A 81 0.70 -3.46 12.22
CA ILE A 81 1.03 -4.37 11.12
C ILE A 81 0.19 -5.64 11.19
N LEU A 82 0.04 -6.24 12.38
CA LEU A 82 -0.71 -7.48 12.56
C LEU A 82 -2.19 -7.30 12.25
N VAL A 83 -2.80 -6.21 12.69
CA VAL A 83 -4.21 -5.88 12.39
C VAL A 83 -4.38 -5.61 10.90
N GLY A 84 -3.47 -4.85 10.27
CA GLY A 84 -3.53 -4.59 8.83
C GLY A 84 -3.43 -5.87 8.00
N PHE A 85 -2.52 -6.76 8.39
CA PHE A 85 -2.40 -8.09 7.81
C PHE A 85 -3.67 -8.93 8.00
N ALA A 86 -4.21 -8.98 9.22
CA ALA A 86 -5.41 -9.75 9.52
C ALA A 86 -6.63 -9.24 8.75
N LEU A 87 -6.85 -7.92 8.70
CA LEU A 87 -7.96 -7.30 7.97
C LEU A 87 -7.80 -7.48 6.46
N GLY A 88 -6.58 -7.30 5.92
CA GLY A 88 -6.32 -7.54 4.50
C GLY A 88 -6.54 -9.00 4.10
N ALA A 89 -6.07 -9.94 4.92
CA ALA A 89 -6.24 -11.37 4.69
C ALA A 89 -7.70 -11.84 4.88
N TRP A 90 -8.43 -11.20 5.79
CA TRP A 90 -9.87 -11.45 5.95
C TRP A 90 -10.64 -10.94 4.73
N LEU A 91 -10.37 -9.71 4.28
CA LEU A 91 -11.04 -9.13 3.11
C LEU A 91 -10.80 -9.93 1.83
N ALA A 92 -9.58 -10.46 1.64
CA ALA A 92 -9.27 -11.31 0.49
C ALA A 92 -9.98 -12.68 0.49
N ARG A 93 -10.58 -13.09 1.61
CA ARG A 93 -11.37 -14.33 1.72
C ARG A 93 -12.87 -14.11 1.75
N VAL A 94 -13.29 -12.89 2.02
CA VAL A 94 -14.70 -12.52 2.04
C VAL A 94 -15.01 -11.95 0.68
N ASP A 95 -15.71 -12.72 -0.16
CA ASP A 95 -16.29 -12.24 -1.41
C ASP A 95 -17.31 -11.14 -1.08
N PHE A 96 -16.82 -9.91 -0.90
CA PHE A 96 -17.61 -8.84 -0.31
C PHE A 96 -18.70 -8.35 -1.28
N LEU A 97 -18.58 -8.66 -2.57
CA LEU A 97 -19.55 -8.31 -3.62
C LEU A 97 -19.64 -9.40 -4.71
N PRO A 98 -20.43 -10.48 -4.51
CA PRO A 98 -20.74 -11.39 -5.60
C PRO A 98 -21.65 -10.66 -6.61
N GLY A 99 -21.16 -10.43 -7.84
CA GLY A 99 -21.95 -9.94 -8.98
C GLY A 99 -21.88 -8.45 -9.33
N LEU A 100 -21.07 -7.63 -8.64
CA LEU A 100 -20.73 -6.26 -9.11
C LEU A 100 -19.34 -6.20 -9.76
N PHE A 101 -18.52 -7.22 -9.51
CA PHE A 101 -17.16 -7.37 -10.00
C PHE A 101 -17.05 -8.82 -10.49
N ASP A 102 -17.53 -9.09 -11.70
CA ASP A 102 -17.41 -10.42 -12.29
C ASP A 102 -15.94 -10.81 -12.40
N ALA A 103 -15.63 -12.01 -11.91
CA ALA A 103 -14.32 -12.56 -11.66
C ALA A 103 -13.56 -12.99 -12.94
N ASP A 104 -13.75 -12.28 -14.05
CA ASP A 104 -13.09 -12.57 -15.33
C ASP A 104 -11.94 -11.60 -15.68
N GLU A 105 -11.83 -10.44 -15.02
CA GLU A 105 -10.72 -9.51 -15.25
C GLU A 105 -10.19 -8.91 -13.93
N GLY A 106 -9.14 -9.54 -13.38
CA GLY A 106 -8.33 -8.98 -12.31
C GLY A 106 -8.81 -9.38 -10.91
N ASP A 107 -8.05 -10.28 -10.29
CA ASP A 107 -8.23 -10.74 -8.92
C ASP A 107 -8.31 -9.52 -7.98
N VAL A 108 -9.52 -9.14 -7.56
CA VAL A 108 -9.79 -7.96 -6.72
C VAL A 108 -9.17 -8.21 -5.34
N THR A 109 -7.89 -7.88 -5.23
CA THR A 109 -7.06 -8.28 -4.09
C THR A 109 -6.44 -7.06 -3.44
N VAL A 110 -6.40 -7.08 -2.10
CA VAL A 110 -5.64 -6.10 -1.32
C VAL A 110 -4.18 -6.19 -1.72
N ILE A 111 -3.56 -5.06 -2.06
CA ILE A 111 -2.18 -5.01 -2.52
C ILE A 111 -1.27 -5.40 -1.36
N GLY A 112 -0.86 -6.67 -1.29
CA GLY A 112 0.02 -7.21 -0.25
C GLY A 112 -0.55 -7.07 1.16
N TYR A 113 -0.71 -8.17 1.89
CA TYR A 113 -1.34 -8.14 3.21
C TYR A 113 -0.66 -7.23 4.24
N ILE A 114 0.65 -6.98 4.13
CA ILE A 114 1.41 -6.14 5.08
C ILE A 114 1.26 -4.63 4.78
N ILE A 115 1.01 -4.27 3.52
CA ILE A 115 1.00 -2.88 3.05
C ILE A 115 -0.05 -1.99 3.75
N PRO A 116 -1.32 -2.39 3.89
CA PRO A 116 -2.29 -1.55 4.59
C PRO A 116 -1.88 -1.28 6.04
N GLY A 117 -1.22 -2.23 6.69
CA GLY A 117 -0.64 -2.05 8.02
C GLY A 117 0.50 -1.04 8.06
N LEU A 118 1.37 -1.03 7.05
CA LEU A 118 2.43 -0.02 6.91
C LEU A 118 1.84 1.38 6.72
N ILE A 119 0.86 1.53 5.82
CA ILE A 119 0.19 2.82 5.58
C ILE A 119 -0.49 3.31 6.87
N ALA A 120 -1.17 2.42 7.60
CA ALA A 120 -1.84 2.77 8.86
C ALA A 120 -0.89 3.31 9.94
N ILE A 121 0.36 2.83 9.99
CA ILE A 121 1.40 3.38 10.89
C ILE A 121 1.66 4.86 10.55
N TRP A 122 1.70 5.21 9.27
CA TRP A 122 1.97 6.58 8.83
C TRP A 122 0.75 7.49 8.94
N PHE A 123 -0.46 6.97 8.78
CA PHE A 123 -1.68 7.70 9.15
C PHE A 123 -1.66 8.17 10.59
N ASP A 124 -1.13 7.37 11.50
CA ASP A 124 -1.00 7.75 12.89
C ASP A 124 0.10 8.78 13.15
N ARG A 125 1.22 8.71 12.42
CA ARG A 125 2.37 9.59 12.62
C ARG A 125 2.26 10.94 11.92
N GLN A 126 1.80 10.93 10.68
CA GLN A 126 1.83 12.08 9.77
C GLN A 126 0.41 12.60 9.49
N GLY A 127 -0.63 11.79 9.74
CA GLY A 127 -2.01 12.09 9.39
C GLY A 127 -2.42 11.46 8.07
N ILE A 128 -3.73 11.31 7.86
CA ILE A 128 -4.30 10.61 6.71
C ILE A 128 -4.00 11.35 5.40
N ALA A 129 -4.41 12.61 5.30
CA ALA A 129 -4.25 13.41 4.08
C ALA A 129 -2.80 13.51 3.57
N PRO A 130 -1.80 13.89 4.39
CA PRO A 130 -0.42 14.01 3.90
C PRO A 130 0.22 12.65 3.58
N THR A 131 -0.15 11.57 4.26
CA THR A 131 0.33 10.23 3.92
C THR A 131 -0.24 9.77 2.58
N THR A 132 -1.55 9.93 2.34
CA THR A 132 -2.17 9.53 1.07
C THR A 132 -1.64 10.37 -0.09
N ALA A 133 -1.46 11.68 0.09
CA ALA A 133 -0.91 12.56 -0.93
C ALA A 133 0.55 12.21 -1.26
N SER A 134 1.40 12.06 -0.24
CA SER A 134 2.81 11.67 -0.46
C SER A 134 2.94 10.29 -1.08
N LEU A 135 2.11 9.33 -0.68
CA LEU A 135 2.05 8.00 -1.30
C LEU A 135 1.65 8.09 -2.77
N ALA A 136 0.61 8.86 -3.11
CA ALA A 136 0.15 9.01 -4.49
C ALA A 136 1.25 9.62 -5.37
N ILE A 137 1.91 10.68 -4.91
CA ILE A 137 2.99 11.34 -5.67
C ILE A 137 4.18 10.39 -5.83
N ALA A 138 4.64 9.76 -4.73
CA ALA A 138 5.78 8.84 -4.79
C ALA A 138 5.49 7.65 -5.70
N ALA A 139 4.30 7.05 -5.62
CA ALA A 139 3.89 5.95 -6.50
C ALA A 139 3.82 6.39 -7.97
N ALA A 140 3.31 7.59 -8.25
CA ALA A 140 3.30 8.14 -9.61
C ALA A 140 4.72 8.33 -10.15
N VAL A 141 5.65 8.86 -9.35
CA VAL A 141 7.07 8.99 -9.72
C VAL A 141 7.69 7.62 -10.01
N VAL A 142 7.47 6.62 -9.15
CA VAL A 142 7.97 5.26 -9.38
C VAL A 142 7.40 4.68 -10.68
N ARG A 143 6.10 4.87 -10.95
CA ARG A 143 5.46 4.40 -12.18
C ARG A 143 6.05 5.06 -13.42
N LEU A 144 6.36 6.35 -13.38
CA LEU A 144 7.02 7.04 -14.48
C LEU A 144 8.44 6.50 -14.72
N VAL A 145 9.21 6.25 -13.65
CA VAL A 145 10.54 5.65 -13.77
C VAL A 145 10.46 4.23 -14.37
N LEU A 146 9.49 3.42 -13.93
CA LEU A 146 9.26 2.08 -14.49
C LEU A 146 8.90 2.13 -15.98
N LEU A 147 8.05 3.08 -16.38
CA LEU A 147 7.71 3.28 -17.79
C LEU A 147 8.95 3.61 -18.65
N LEU A 148 9.88 4.40 -18.11
CA LEU A 148 11.12 4.76 -18.81
C LEU A 148 12.13 3.60 -18.89
N VAL A 149 12.28 2.83 -17.80
CA VAL A 149 13.30 1.78 -17.70
C VAL A 149 12.86 0.47 -18.34
N VAL A 150 11.60 0.07 -18.12
CA VAL A 150 11.08 -1.25 -18.53
C VAL A 150 10.26 -1.15 -19.82
N GLY A 151 9.60 -0.02 -20.04
CA GLY A 151 8.73 0.21 -21.18
C GLY A 151 7.25 -0.15 -20.94
N PRO A 152 6.30 0.43 -21.72
CA PRO A 152 4.87 0.33 -21.43
C PRO A 152 4.28 -1.08 -21.61
N LEU A 153 4.81 -1.84 -22.57
CA LEU A 153 4.27 -3.16 -22.94
C LEU A 153 4.48 -4.21 -21.84
N ALA A 154 5.55 -4.09 -21.05
CA ALA A 154 5.81 -4.98 -19.93
C ALA A 154 4.91 -4.71 -18.71
N LEU A 155 4.35 -3.50 -18.59
CA LEU A 155 3.45 -3.10 -17.51
C LEU A 155 1.98 -3.42 -17.78
N GLN A 156 1.63 -3.85 -19.01
CA GLN A 156 0.29 -4.32 -19.36
C GLN A 156 0.02 -5.74 -18.84
N GLY A 157 1.06 -6.52 -18.57
CA GLY A 157 0.99 -7.83 -17.91
C GLY A 157 1.34 -7.79 -16.41
N ALA A 158 1.37 -6.60 -15.81
CA ALA A 158 1.42 -6.48 -14.36
C ALA A 158 0.14 -7.08 -13.75
N PRO A 159 0.23 -7.72 -12.56
CA PRO A 159 -0.92 -8.35 -11.92
C PRO A 159 -2.07 -7.37 -11.67
#